data_AF-A0A183NCK2-F1
#
_entry.id   AF-A0A183NCK2-F1
#
_cell.length_a   1.000
_cell.length_b   1.000
_cell.length_c   1.000
_cell.angle_alpha   90.00
_cell.angle_beta   90.00
_cell.angle_gamma   90.00
#
_symmetry.space_group_name_H-M   'P 1'
#
loop_
_entity.id
_entity.type
_entity.pdbx_description
1 polymer ?
#
loop_
_entity_poly.entity_id
_entity_poly.type
_entity_poly.pdbx_seq_one_letter_code
_entity_poly.pdbx_strand_id
1 'polypeptide(L)' 'MSLYSGHGEENAPHTHGIALMLFKQALNALVGWESHGSRIIKASFRTTKEGITINVIQCYAPTNDSNDDNKD' A
#
# COMPACT_ATOMS: atom_id res chain seq x y z
N MET A 1 12.81 -2.53 4.57
CA MET A 1 11.70 -3.46 4.29
C MET A 1 10.51 -2.61 3.87
N SER A 2 9.78 -3.03 2.84
CA SER A 2 8.64 -2.25 2.33
C SER A 2 7.45 -3.17 2.06
N LEU A 3 6.24 -2.65 2.23
CA LEU A 3 5.02 -3.30 1.76
C LEU A 3 4.70 -2.76 0.38
N TYR A 4 4.32 -3.62 -0.56
CA TYR A 4 4.07 -3.22 -1.95
C TYR A 4 2.71 -3.73 -2.41
N SER A 5 1.93 -2.85 -3.05
CA SER A 5 0.57 -3.16 -3.55
C SER A 5 0.53 -3.49 -5.04
N GLY A 6 1.59 -3.15 -5.79
CA GLY A 6 1.67 -3.38 -7.24
C GLY A 6 1.97 -4.83 -7.61
N HIS A 7 1.98 -5.10 -8.92
CA HIS A 7 2.21 -6.44 -9.46
C HIS A 7 3.61 -6.94 -9.09
N GLY A 8 3.69 -8.21 -8.67
CA GLY A 8 4.91 -8.83 -8.14
C GLY A 8 5.92 -9.29 -9.19
N GLU A 9 5.69 -8.99 -10.47
CA GLU A 9 6.67 -9.26 -11.52
C GLU A 9 7.87 -8.30 -11.34
N GLU A 10 9.04 -8.88 -11.11
CA GLU A 10 10.32 -8.22 -10.87
C GLU A 10 10.68 -7.16 -11.96
N ASN A 11 10.05 -7.24 -13.13
CA ASN A 11 10.30 -6.38 -14.29
C ASN A 11 9.09 -5.57 -14.77
N ALA A 12 7.95 -5.62 -14.06
CA ALA A 12 6.80 -4.82 -14.43
C ALA A 12 7.10 -3.34 -14.14
N PRO A 13 6.71 -2.41 -15.04
CA PRO A 13 6.91 -0.99 -14.79
C PRO A 13 6.23 -0.61 -13.46
N HIS A 14 6.99 -0.06 -12.52
CA HIS A 14 6.54 0.37 -11.18
C HIS A 14 5.65 1.62 -11.23
N THR A 15 4.81 1.75 -12.26
CA THR A 15 4.02 2.94 -12.57
C THR A 15 2.73 3.02 -11.76
N HIS A 16 2.27 1.91 -11.17
CA HIS A 16 0.93 1.83 -10.58
C HIS A 16 0.87 1.34 -9.13
N GLY A 17 1.98 0.84 -8.60
CA GLY A 17 2.06 0.28 -7.25
C GLY A 17 2.47 1.33 -6.21
N ILE A 18 1.89 1.27 -5.02
CA ILE A 18 2.35 2.06 -3.86
C ILE A 18 3.29 1.21 -3.01
N ALA A 19 4.30 1.86 -2.43
CA ALA A 19 5.15 1.27 -1.40
C ALA A 19 4.97 2.00 -0.05
N LEU A 20 4.80 1.23 1.02
CA LEU A 20 4.93 1.73 2.40
C LEU A 20 6.28 1.28 2.97
N MET A 21 7.20 2.21 3.15
CA MET A 21 8.52 1.93 3.72
C MET A 21 8.44 1.83 5.24
N LEU A 22 8.99 0.76 5.81
CA LEU A 22 8.99 0.51 7.24
C LEU A 22 10.41 0.52 7.81
N PHE A 23 10.62 1.29 8.88
CA PHE A 23 11.80 1.15 9.73
C PHE A 23 11.66 -0.09 10.62
N LYS A 24 12.78 -0.60 11.15
CA LYS A 24 12.84 -1.88 11.88
C LYS A 24 11.82 -1.99 13.02
N GLN A 25 11.63 -0.92 13.78
CA GLN A 25 10.69 -0.94 14.90
C GLN A 25 9.21 -0.91 14.44
N ALA A 26 8.87 -0.21 13.35
CA ALA A 26 7.53 -0.30 12.77
C ALA A 26 7.25 -1.69 12.22
N LEU A 27 8.25 -2.35 11.63
CA LEU A 27 8.11 -3.73 11.17
C LEU A 27 7.82 -4.70 12.32
N ASN A 28 8.51 -4.54 13.46
CA ASN A 28 8.27 -5.35 14.66
C ASN A 28 6.87 -5.11 15.28
N ALA A 29 6.27 -3.95 14.99
CA ALA A 29 4.92 -3.61 15.42
C ALA A 29 3.85 -4.00 14.41
N LEU A 30 4.21 -4.41 13.19
CA LEU A 30 3.26 -4.77 12.14
C LEU A 30 2.49 -6.04 12.53
N VAL A 31 1.17 -5.94 12.58
CA VAL A 31 0.26 -7.06 12.85
C VAL A 31 -0.16 -7.73 11.55
N GLY A 32 -0.32 -6.95 10.48
CA GLY A 32 -0.71 -7.44 9.17
C GLY A 32 -0.90 -6.29 8.20
N TRP A 33 -0.99 -6.62 6.91
CA TRP A 33 -1.28 -5.67 5.86
C TRP A 33 -2.06 -6.33 4.73
N GLU A 34 -2.79 -5.51 3.99
CA GLU A 34 -3.56 -5.90 2.81
C GLU A 34 -3.43 -4.81 1.74
N SER A 35 -3.44 -5.20 0.47
CA SER A 35 -3.60 -4.28 -0.65
C SER A 35 -5.02 -4.35 -1.20
N HIS A 36 -5.57 -3.20 -1.60
CA HIS A 36 -6.87 -3.11 -2.27
C HIS A 36 -6.65 -2.57 -3.68
N GLY A 37 -6.16 -3.44 -4.57
CA GLY A 37 -5.62 -3.06 -5.88
C GLY A 37 -4.21 -2.47 -5.80
N SER A 38 -3.70 -1.95 -6.92
CA SER A 38 -2.32 -1.46 -6.99
C SER A 38 -2.09 -0.14 -6.24
N ARG A 39 -3.16 0.60 -5.95
CA ARG A 39 -3.11 1.98 -5.45
C ARG A 39 -3.51 2.13 -3.98
N ILE A 40 -3.73 1.04 -3.26
CA ILE A 40 -4.15 1.11 -1.86
C ILE A 40 -3.39 0.06 -1.06
N ILE A 41 -2.74 0.51 0.02
CA ILE A 41 -2.17 -0.34 1.07
C ILE A 41 -2.85 0.04 2.38
N LYS A 42 -3.29 -0.98 3.12
CA LYS A 42 -3.68 -0.84 4.52
C LYS A 42 -2.76 -1.71 5.37
N ALA A 43 -2.12 -1.11 6.36
CA ALA A 43 -1.24 -1.79 7.31
C ALA A 43 -1.71 -1.53 8.74
N SER A 44 -1.75 -2.59 9.54
CA SER A 44 -2.13 -2.56 10.96
C SER A 44 -0.91 -2.70 11.83
N PHE A 45 -0.76 -1.84 12.83
CA PHE A 45 0.36 -1.84 13.77
C PHE A 45 -0.15 -1.93 15.20
N ARG A 46 0.48 -2.77 16.02
CA ARG A 46 0.27 -2.81 17.45
C ARG A 46 0.91 -1.57 18.07
N THR A 47 0.18 -0.88 18.94
CA THR A 47 0.74 0.25 19.70
C THR A 47 1.39 -0.24 20.98
N THR A 48 2.05 0.66 21.70
CA THR A 48 2.57 0.37 23.05
C THR A 48 1.46 0.17 24.08
N LYS A 49 0.24 0.67 23.81
CA LYS A 49 -0.92 0.44 24.66
C LYS A 49 -1.59 -0.88 24.27
N GLU A 50 -1.66 -1.78 25.24
CA GLU A 50 -2.27 -3.09 25.05
C GLU A 50 -3.74 -2.97 24.58
N GLY A 51 -4.12 -3.86 23.66
CA GLY A 51 -5.46 -3.85 23.05
C GLY A 51 -5.70 -2.76 22.00
N ILE A 52 -4.74 -1.86 21.74
CA ILE A 52 -4.87 -0.81 20.71
C ILE A 52 -3.99 -1.10 19.50
N THR A 53 -4.64 -1.10 18.34
CA THR A 53 -4.01 -1.18 17.03
C THR A 53 -4.24 0.11 16.24
N ILE A 54 -3.23 0.59 15.52
CA ILE A 54 -3.35 1.70 14.58
C ILE A 54 -3.37 1.15 13.15
N ASN A 55 -4.30 1.63 12.34
CA ASN A 55 -4.34 1.34 10.91
C ASN A 55 -3.75 2.53 10.14
N VAL A 56 -2.82 2.27 9.24
CA VAL A 56 -2.31 3.23 8.26
C VAL A 56 -2.85 2.83 6.90
N ILE A 57 -3.58 3.73 6.25
CA ILE A 57 -4.08 3.54 4.89
C ILE A 57 -3.35 4.54 4.00
N GLN A 58 -2.60 4.03 3.04
CA GLN A 58 -1.96 4.81 2.00
C GLN A 58 -2.68 4.56 0.69
N CYS A 59 -3.17 5.64 0.09
CA CYS A 59 -3.90 5.61 -1.18
C CYS A 59 -3.34 6.69 -2.10
N TYR A 60 -3.19 6.35 -3.38
CA TYR A 60 -2.90 7.32 -4.43
C TYR A 60 -4.19 7.53 -5.23
N ALA A 61 -4.67 8.78 -5.26
CA ALA A 61 -5.83 9.13 -6.07
C ALA A 61 -5.48 8.88 -7.56
N PRO A 62 -6.43 8.38 -8.37
CA PRO A 62 -6.25 8.38 -9.82
C PRO A 62 -5.83 9.78 -10.28
N THR A 63 -4.74 9.88 -11.04
CA THR A 63 -4.58 11.02 -11.93
C THR A 63 -5.76 10.97 -12.89
N ASN A 64 -6.41 12.12 -13.11
CA ASN A 64 -7.48 12.26 -14.10
C ASN A 64 -6.85 12.18 -15.50
N ASP A 65 -6.25 11.04 -15.83
CA ASP A 65 -5.98 10.68 -17.20
C ASP A 65 -7.33 10.24 -17.76
N SER A 66 -8.17 11.24 -18.05
CA SER A 66 -9.35 11.07 -18.89
C SER A 66 -8.84 10.66 -20.27
N ASN A 67 -8.52 9.39 -20.43
CA ASN A 67 -8.39 8.81 -21.75
C ASN A 67 -9.83 8.53 -22.20
N ASP A 68 -10.43 9.55 -22.82
CA ASP A 68 -11.75 9.53 -23.45
C ASP A 68 -11.73 8.71 -24.75
N ASP A 69 -11.10 7.52 -24.70
CA ASP A 69 -10.81 6.68 -25.86
C ASP A 69 -11.10 5.20 -25.56
N ASN A 70 -12.25 4.94 -24.94
CA ASN A 70 -12.98 3.70 -25.21
C ASN A 70 -14.18 4.05 -26.08
N LYS A 71 -13.91 4.22 -27.38
CA LYS A 71 -14.88 3.91 -28.43
C LYS A 71 -14.57 2.52 -28.97
N ASP A 72 -15.66 1.76 -29.09
CA ASP A 72 -15.84 0.38 -29.56
C ASP A 72 -15.62 -0.74 -28.52
#